data_AF-A0A5N7A1Z7-F1
#
_entry.id   AF-A0A5N7A1Z7-F1
#
_cell.length_a   1.000
_cell.length_b   1.000
_cell.length_c   1.000
_cell.angle_alpha   90.00
_cell.angle_beta   90.00
_cell.angle_gamma   90.00
#
_symmetry.space_group_name_H-M   'P 1'
#
loop_
_entity.id
_entity.type
_entity.pdbx_description
1 polymer ?
#
loop_
_entity_poly.entity_id
_entity_poly.type
_entity_poly.pdbx_seq_one_letter_code
_entity_poly.pdbx_strand_id
1 'polypeptide(L)'
;MSFNSILEKLAYQLQYTSQKPEVTWEARTPTDLCLYNTSVYEIPGEIEWTWIPVNARDVNADIIASKLILESLSYFRLVRFGDWVQEAEGSSSNAVRLLDFRYKWLSETLYSYLTRSLEEYQKYLDLVKALEEKAADPFLLGAIKNACDCISRRTYVEFGIDSQFITGPLSIIRAREYPRELIDRQLKALEVRFRSWYNSPEVRWSQEFDTQTDFLDTLYRIGPEAIAVQLSKEDLPHFHRLTINSITNDSNGVRLALNTRWNSLAHAAKECSAAGLYTELTLLAWKLHRLRNFYSLTAILQGIRLSGLRLAALDYLIDSGGNYMQYRKKMCSSPALHFLFPFSRTKNTTDVEKVVSAARGYTVRDQNNILSLLSTCLGFRP
;
A
#
# COMPACT_ATOMS: atom_id res chain seq x y z
N MET A 1 -41.10 -31.11 -26.06
CA MET A 1 -40.73 -30.59 -24.74
C MET A 1 -39.25 -30.31 -24.76
N SER A 2 -38.92 -29.04 -24.55
CA SER A 2 -37.60 -28.41 -24.56
C SER A 2 -36.86 -28.65 -23.23
N PHE A 3 -35.52 -28.65 -23.27
CA PHE A 3 -34.55 -27.94 -22.39
C PHE A 3 -33.17 -28.62 -22.55
N ASN A 4 -32.31 -28.16 -23.47
CA ASN A 4 -31.26 -27.13 -23.30
C ASN A 4 -30.22 -27.44 -22.21
N SER A 5 -29.00 -27.76 -22.64
CA SER A 5 -27.76 -27.64 -21.88
C SER A 5 -26.72 -26.98 -22.79
N ILE A 6 -26.76 -25.65 -22.83
CA ILE A 6 -25.72 -24.82 -23.44
C ILE A 6 -24.66 -24.56 -22.36
N LEU A 7 -23.42 -24.90 -22.67
CA LEU A 7 -22.22 -24.51 -21.95
C LEU A 7 -21.94 -23.04 -22.27
N GLU A 8 -22.52 -22.13 -21.48
CA GLU A 8 -22.27 -20.70 -21.61
C GLU A 8 -20.92 -20.31 -21.02
N LYS A 9 -20.13 -19.68 -21.88
CA LYS A 9 -18.86 -19.00 -21.62
C LYS A 9 -19.03 -17.97 -20.48
N LEU A 10 -18.25 -18.10 -19.41
CA LEU A 10 -18.00 -17.01 -18.47
C LEU A 10 -17.10 -15.97 -19.15
N ALA A 11 -17.72 -15.07 -19.90
CA ALA A 11 -17.12 -13.80 -20.30
C ALA A 11 -17.07 -12.89 -19.05
N TYR A 12 -15.91 -12.79 -18.42
CA TYR A 12 -15.66 -11.75 -17.44
C TYR A 12 -15.54 -10.39 -18.15
N GLN A 13 -16.69 -9.73 -18.34
CA GLN A 13 -16.73 -8.30 -18.63
C GLN A 13 -16.36 -7.55 -17.35
N LEU A 14 -15.14 -7.01 -17.30
CA LEU A 14 -14.80 -5.94 -16.36
C LEU A 14 -15.55 -4.68 -16.79
N GLN A 15 -16.75 -4.48 -16.24
CA GLN A 15 -17.43 -3.19 -16.33
C GLN A 15 -16.62 -2.16 -15.54
N TYR A 16 -15.93 -1.28 -16.28
CA TYR A 16 -15.47 0.01 -15.79
C TYR A 16 -16.71 0.84 -15.42
N THR A 17 -17.11 0.80 -14.15
CA THR A 17 -18.04 1.80 -13.60
C THR A 17 -17.24 3.03 -13.22
N SER A 18 -17.44 4.10 -13.97
CA SER A 18 -17.09 5.47 -13.57
C SER A 18 -17.95 5.85 -12.37
N GLN A 19 -17.55 5.40 -11.18
CA GLN A 19 -18.09 5.84 -9.91
C GLN A 19 -17.01 6.65 -9.20
N LYS A 20 -17.39 7.89 -8.86
CA LYS A 20 -16.66 8.81 -7.98
C LYS A 20 -16.16 8.01 -6.75
N PRO A 21 -14.89 8.15 -6.32
CA PRO A 21 -14.33 7.29 -5.29
C PRO A 21 -15.14 7.41 -3.99
N GLU A 22 -15.83 6.32 -3.65
CA GLU A 22 -16.52 6.19 -2.37
C GLU A 22 -15.43 6.00 -1.30
N VAL A 23 -15.37 6.92 -0.33
CA VAL A 23 -14.35 6.94 0.72
C VAL A 23 -14.59 5.75 1.66
N THR A 24 -13.92 4.63 1.40
CA THR A 24 -13.99 3.46 2.25
C THR A 24 -12.94 3.57 3.36
N TRP A 25 -13.40 3.53 4.61
CA TRP A 25 -12.58 3.31 5.80
C TRP A 25 -12.27 1.82 5.99
N GLU A 26 -12.08 1.11 4.88
CA GLU A 26 -11.96 -0.34 4.86
C GLU A 26 -10.51 -0.72 4.61
N ALA A 27 -9.89 -1.33 5.62
CA ALA A 27 -8.87 -2.32 5.33
C ALA A 27 -9.58 -3.42 4.55
N ARG A 28 -9.21 -3.63 3.28
CA ARG A 28 -9.60 -4.83 2.53
C ARG A 28 -9.36 -6.03 3.45
N THR A 29 -10.38 -6.84 3.64
CA THR A 29 -10.29 -8.05 4.46
C THR A 29 -9.19 -8.96 3.90
N PRO A 30 -8.47 -9.71 4.75
CA PRO A 30 -7.48 -10.69 4.27
C PRO A 30 -8.06 -11.76 3.34
N THR A 31 -9.39 -11.90 3.32
CA THR A 31 -10.10 -12.88 2.49
C THR A 31 -10.09 -12.54 1.00
N ASP A 32 -9.86 -11.28 0.62
CA ASP A 32 -9.73 -10.88 -0.79
C ASP A 32 -8.26 -10.91 -1.29
N LEU A 33 -7.32 -11.39 -0.47
CA LEU A 33 -5.88 -11.40 -0.77
C LEU A 33 -5.17 -12.73 -0.51
N CYS A 34 -5.89 -13.80 -0.16
CA CYS A 34 -5.30 -15.10 0.15
C CYS A 34 -5.69 -16.17 -0.86
N LEU A 35 -5.09 -16.11 -2.05
CA LEU A 35 -4.85 -17.29 -2.89
C LEU A 35 -3.52 -17.16 -3.64
N TYR A 36 -2.38 -17.02 -2.96
CA TYR A 36 -1.10 -17.39 -3.58
C TYR A 36 -0.21 -18.12 -2.58
N ASN A 37 -0.14 -19.43 -2.83
CA ASN A 37 0.65 -20.43 -2.16
C ASN A 37 2.14 -20.02 -2.15
N THR A 38 2.76 -20.05 -0.97
CA THR A 38 4.23 -20.05 -0.83
C THR A 38 4.76 -21.39 -1.31
N SER A 39 4.96 -21.50 -2.61
CA SER A 39 5.65 -22.60 -3.26
C SER A 39 6.98 -22.06 -3.78
N VAL A 40 8.07 -22.67 -3.35
CA VAL A 40 9.42 -22.45 -3.86
C VAL A 40 9.39 -22.76 -5.35
N TYR A 41 9.37 -21.74 -6.20
CA TYR A 41 9.53 -21.94 -7.64
C TYR A 41 11.01 -21.87 -7.97
N GLU A 42 11.62 -23.05 -8.13
CA GLU A 42 12.68 -23.22 -9.12
C GLU A 42 12.22 -22.54 -10.41
N ILE A 43 13.06 -21.69 -10.99
CA ILE A 43 12.75 -20.96 -12.24
C ILE A 43 12.56 -22.01 -13.34
N PRO A 44 11.33 -22.31 -13.81
CA PRO A 44 11.14 -23.22 -14.93
C PRO A 44 11.58 -22.49 -16.22
N GLY A 45 12.03 -23.25 -17.21
CA GLY A 45 12.69 -22.77 -18.43
C GLY A 45 11.95 -21.72 -19.27
N GLU A 46 12.69 -21.15 -20.24
CA GLU A 46 12.29 -20.17 -21.27
C GLU A 46 10.84 -19.70 -21.21
N ILE A 47 10.59 -18.71 -20.35
CA ILE A 47 9.31 -18.01 -20.35
C ILE A 47 9.41 -16.92 -21.43
N GLU A 48 8.83 -17.16 -22.59
CA GLU A 48 8.70 -16.18 -23.69
C GLU A 48 7.41 -15.36 -23.55
N TRP A 49 7.36 -14.17 -24.19
CA TRP A 49 6.10 -13.43 -24.25
C TRP A 49 5.03 -14.27 -24.95
N THR A 50 3.90 -14.48 -24.29
CA THR A 50 2.76 -15.23 -24.88
C THR A 50 2.08 -14.46 -26.01
N TRP A 51 2.40 -13.17 -26.14
CA TRP A 51 1.98 -12.32 -27.23
C TRP A 51 2.99 -12.36 -28.37
N ILE A 52 2.50 -12.61 -29.58
CA ILE A 52 3.27 -12.61 -30.82
C ILE A 52 2.52 -11.72 -31.83
N PRO A 53 3.17 -10.70 -32.43
CA PRO A 53 2.52 -9.76 -33.36
C PRO A 53 1.72 -10.43 -34.49
N VAL A 54 2.29 -11.50 -35.06
CA VAL A 54 1.70 -12.25 -36.18
C VAL A 54 0.35 -12.87 -35.82
N ASN A 55 0.17 -13.28 -34.56
CA ASN A 55 -1.07 -13.90 -34.08
C ASN A 55 -2.11 -12.85 -33.64
N ALA A 56 -1.77 -11.57 -33.68
CA ALA A 56 -2.58 -10.46 -33.18
C ALA A 56 -3.02 -9.50 -34.31
N ARG A 57 -3.09 -9.98 -35.57
CA ARG A 57 -3.51 -9.16 -36.71
C ARG A 57 -4.91 -8.58 -36.53
N ASP A 58 -5.87 -9.45 -36.20
CA ASP A 58 -7.29 -9.11 -36.03
C ASP A 58 -7.66 -8.66 -34.61
N VAL A 59 -6.67 -8.51 -33.73
CA VAL A 59 -6.87 -8.08 -32.35
C VAL A 59 -6.61 -6.59 -32.25
N ASN A 60 -7.54 -5.86 -31.60
CA ASN A 60 -7.38 -4.42 -31.41
C ASN A 60 -6.31 -4.08 -30.35
N ALA A 61 -5.86 -2.82 -30.39
CA ALA A 61 -4.82 -2.30 -29.50
C ALA A 61 -5.16 -2.44 -28.00
N ASP A 62 -6.42 -2.22 -27.61
CA ASP A 62 -6.85 -2.24 -26.20
C ASP A 62 -6.75 -3.65 -25.57
N ILE A 63 -7.12 -4.68 -26.34
CA ILE A 63 -7.02 -6.08 -25.92
C ILE A 63 -5.54 -6.49 -25.82
N ILE A 64 -4.71 -6.07 -26.80
CA ILE A 64 -3.26 -6.32 -26.75
C ILE A 64 -2.65 -5.64 -25.52
N ALA A 65 -2.99 -4.39 -25.25
CA ALA A 65 -2.52 -3.65 -24.07
C ALA A 65 -2.84 -4.39 -22.77
N SER A 66 -4.10 -4.80 -22.60
CA SER A 66 -4.57 -5.48 -21.40
C SER A 66 -3.83 -6.81 -21.17
N LYS A 67 -3.57 -7.58 -22.23
CA LYS A 67 -2.79 -8.82 -22.15
C LYS A 67 -1.34 -8.55 -21.77
N LEU A 68 -0.68 -7.61 -22.45
CA LEU A 68 0.72 -7.28 -22.20
C LEU A 68 0.94 -6.71 -20.80
N ILE A 69 0.02 -5.89 -20.27
CA ILE A 69 0.10 -5.35 -18.90
C ILE A 69 0.11 -6.48 -17.87
N LEU A 70 -0.80 -7.45 -17.99
CA LEU A 70 -0.87 -8.59 -17.07
C LEU A 70 0.40 -9.43 -17.10
N GLU A 71 0.91 -9.67 -18.30
CA GLU A 71 2.12 -10.45 -18.51
C GLU A 71 3.38 -9.71 -18.02
N SER A 72 3.48 -8.42 -18.31
CA SER A 72 4.55 -7.53 -17.83
C SER A 72 4.61 -7.50 -16.30
N LEU A 73 3.45 -7.36 -15.65
CA LEU A 73 3.37 -7.39 -14.19
C LEU A 73 3.84 -8.74 -13.62
N SER A 74 3.59 -9.84 -14.32
CA SER A 74 4.09 -11.16 -13.92
C SER A 74 5.62 -11.24 -13.95
N TYR A 75 6.27 -10.64 -14.96
CA TYR A 75 7.73 -10.57 -15.04
C TYR A 75 8.32 -9.65 -13.98
N PHE A 76 7.72 -8.48 -13.77
CA PHE A 76 8.15 -7.56 -12.73
C PHE A 76 8.14 -8.22 -11.34
N ARG A 77 7.13 -9.05 -11.05
CA ARG A 77 6.99 -9.81 -9.79
C ARG A 77 8.08 -10.85 -9.57
N LEU A 78 8.78 -11.30 -10.62
CA LEU A 78 9.89 -12.26 -10.48
C LEU A 78 11.16 -11.59 -9.94
N VAL A 79 11.30 -10.27 -10.10
CA VAL A 79 12.44 -9.53 -9.58
C VAL A 79 12.19 -9.18 -8.11
N ARG A 80 13.01 -9.72 -7.21
CA ARG A 80 12.82 -9.49 -5.78
C ARG A 80 13.31 -8.09 -5.43
N PHE A 81 12.79 -7.55 -4.32
CA PHE A 81 13.25 -6.25 -3.82
C PHE A 81 14.78 -6.22 -3.60
N GLY A 82 15.36 -7.30 -3.08
CA GLY A 82 16.81 -7.40 -2.90
C GLY A 82 17.62 -7.31 -4.19
N ASP A 83 17.05 -7.73 -5.34
CA ASP A 83 17.70 -7.61 -6.64
C ASP A 83 17.76 -6.13 -7.09
N TRP A 84 16.72 -5.34 -6.81
CA TRP A 84 16.71 -3.89 -7.02
C TRP A 84 17.68 -3.15 -6.09
N VAL A 85 17.80 -3.59 -4.83
CA VAL A 85 18.78 -3.04 -3.89
C VAL A 85 20.21 -3.32 -4.38
N GLN A 86 20.48 -4.52 -4.90
CA GLN A 86 21.77 -4.88 -5.46
C GLN A 86 22.14 -3.98 -6.66
N GLU A 87 21.19 -3.74 -7.57
CA GLU A 87 21.39 -2.80 -8.70
C GLU A 87 21.67 -1.37 -8.21
N ALA A 88 20.96 -0.92 -7.18
CA ALA A 88 21.18 0.40 -6.58
C ALA A 88 22.58 0.57 -5.96
N GLU A 89 23.24 -0.54 -5.57
CA GLU A 89 24.62 -0.57 -5.10
C GLU A 89 25.65 -0.60 -6.25
N GLY A 90 25.19 -0.53 -7.50
CA GLY A 90 26.02 -0.64 -8.69
C GLY A 90 26.47 -2.07 -9.01
N SER A 91 25.87 -3.07 -8.34
CA SER A 91 26.13 -4.49 -8.60
C SER A 91 25.06 -5.06 -9.51
N SER A 92 25.47 -5.75 -10.57
CA SER A 92 24.49 -6.30 -11.52
C SER A 92 23.78 -7.54 -10.95
N SER A 93 22.45 -7.50 -10.94
CA SER A 93 21.57 -8.61 -10.61
C SER A 93 21.14 -9.37 -11.87
N ASN A 94 21.28 -10.70 -11.82
CA ASN A 94 20.82 -11.57 -12.91
C ASN A 94 19.30 -11.47 -13.12
N ALA A 95 18.51 -11.22 -12.06
CA ALA A 95 17.06 -11.10 -12.19
C ALA A 95 16.67 -9.82 -12.96
N VAL A 96 17.32 -8.70 -12.67
CA VAL A 96 17.09 -7.42 -13.36
C VAL A 96 17.60 -7.50 -14.80
N ARG A 97 18.77 -8.11 -15.03
CA ARG A 97 19.26 -8.38 -16.40
C ARG A 97 18.32 -9.26 -17.21
N LEU A 98 17.72 -10.28 -16.61
CA LEU A 98 16.75 -11.13 -17.28
C LEU A 98 15.46 -10.35 -17.57
N LEU A 99 15.03 -9.48 -16.67
CA LEU A 99 13.90 -8.58 -16.91
C LEU A 99 14.19 -7.65 -18.10
N ASP A 100 15.36 -7.00 -18.11
CA ASP A 100 15.81 -6.13 -19.20
C ASP A 100 15.80 -6.86 -20.56
N PHE A 101 16.40 -8.06 -20.61
CA PHE A 101 16.41 -8.91 -21.79
C PHE A 101 15.00 -9.20 -22.33
N ARG A 102 14.01 -9.40 -21.45
CA ARG A 102 12.62 -9.66 -21.88
C ARG A 102 12.00 -8.47 -22.60
N TYR A 103 12.18 -7.25 -22.09
CA TYR A 103 11.64 -6.06 -22.74
C TYR A 103 12.42 -5.68 -23.99
N LYS A 104 13.74 -5.91 -24.00
CA LYS A 104 14.55 -5.80 -25.21
C LYS A 104 14.03 -6.72 -26.31
N TRP A 105 13.82 -8.00 -26.01
CA TRP A 105 13.31 -8.97 -26.97
C TRP A 105 11.90 -8.60 -27.48
N LEU A 106 11.04 -8.06 -26.62
CA LEU A 106 9.72 -7.56 -27.01
C LEU A 106 9.83 -6.44 -28.05
N SER A 107 10.72 -5.47 -27.79
CA SER A 107 11.00 -4.35 -28.70
C SER A 107 11.55 -4.83 -30.05
N GLU A 108 12.56 -5.71 -30.04
CA GLU A 108 13.18 -6.29 -31.24
C GLU A 108 12.16 -7.08 -32.09
N THR A 109 11.32 -7.88 -31.44
CA THR A 109 10.30 -8.69 -32.09
C THR A 109 9.27 -7.81 -32.77
N LEU A 110 8.78 -6.77 -32.10
CA LEU A 110 7.82 -5.83 -32.68
C LEU A 110 8.44 -5.02 -33.82
N TYR A 111 9.66 -4.51 -33.66
CA TYR A 111 10.36 -3.80 -34.74
C TYR A 111 10.54 -4.70 -35.98
N SER A 112 11.00 -5.94 -35.79
CA SER A 112 11.19 -6.92 -36.87
C SER A 112 9.89 -7.28 -37.58
N TYR A 113 8.77 -7.25 -36.86
CA TYR A 113 7.45 -7.43 -37.44
C TYR A 113 7.02 -6.21 -38.26
N LEU A 114 7.07 -5.01 -37.67
CA LEU A 114 6.63 -3.77 -38.29
C LEU A 114 7.44 -3.39 -39.54
N THR A 115 8.72 -3.75 -39.59
CA THR A 115 9.53 -3.58 -40.81
C THR A 115 9.01 -4.39 -42.00
N ARG A 116 8.29 -5.49 -41.75
CA ARG A 116 7.69 -6.37 -42.77
C ARG A 116 6.20 -6.10 -43.01
N SER A 117 5.53 -5.48 -42.04
CA SER A 117 4.08 -5.20 -42.04
C SER A 117 3.80 -3.75 -41.63
N LEU A 118 4.22 -2.81 -42.48
CA LEU A 118 4.05 -1.37 -42.24
C LEU A 118 2.57 -0.95 -42.20
N GLU A 119 1.69 -1.71 -42.85
CA GLU A 119 0.23 -1.52 -42.80
C GLU A 119 -0.34 -1.60 -41.37
N GLU A 120 0.33 -2.31 -40.46
CA GLU A 120 -0.10 -2.41 -39.07
C GLU A 120 0.46 -1.32 -38.16
N TYR A 121 1.33 -0.45 -38.67
CA TYR A 121 2.03 0.55 -37.84
C TYR A 121 1.08 1.42 -37.01
N GLN A 122 -0.04 1.85 -37.58
CA GLN A 122 -1.02 2.66 -36.88
C GLN A 122 -1.64 1.94 -35.66
N LYS A 123 -1.89 0.62 -35.77
CA LYS A 123 -2.40 -0.19 -34.65
C LYS A 123 -1.45 -0.15 -33.45
N TYR A 124 -0.14 -0.13 -33.71
CA TYR A 124 0.86 -0.11 -32.65
C TYR A 124 1.11 1.29 -32.07
N LEU A 125 0.88 2.36 -32.84
CA LEU A 125 0.77 3.69 -32.27
C LEU A 125 -0.45 3.82 -31.35
N ASP A 126 -1.56 3.22 -31.72
CA ASP A 126 -2.76 3.18 -30.86
C ASP A 126 -2.56 2.26 -29.65
N LEU A 127 -1.73 1.22 -29.75
CA LEU A 127 -1.28 0.43 -28.61
C LEU A 127 -0.48 1.26 -27.60
N VAL A 128 0.45 2.10 -28.08
CA VAL A 128 1.21 3.01 -27.19
C VAL A 128 0.25 3.91 -26.40
N LYS A 129 -0.74 4.52 -27.06
CA LYS A 129 -1.76 5.34 -26.39
C LYS A 129 -2.58 4.55 -25.37
N ALA A 130 -3.02 3.34 -25.73
CA ALA A 130 -3.78 2.48 -24.82
C ALA A 130 -2.96 2.09 -23.58
N LEU A 131 -1.66 1.86 -23.73
CA LEU A 131 -0.75 1.60 -22.60
C LEU A 131 -0.57 2.84 -21.70
N GLU A 132 -0.47 4.04 -22.29
CA GLU A 132 -0.43 5.31 -21.55
C GLU A 132 -1.72 5.55 -20.76
N GLU A 133 -2.89 5.38 -21.39
CA GLU A 133 -4.21 5.56 -20.77
C GLU A 133 -4.46 4.58 -19.60
N LYS A 134 -3.96 3.34 -19.74
CA LYS A 134 -4.06 2.31 -18.69
C LYS A 134 -2.95 2.39 -17.64
N ALA A 135 -2.08 3.40 -17.70
CA ALA A 135 -0.94 3.56 -16.81
C ALA A 135 -0.09 2.27 -16.70
N ALA A 136 0.24 1.68 -17.85
CA ALA A 136 1.14 0.53 -17.92
C ALA A 136 2.50 0.85 -17.26
N ASP A 137 3.21 -0.20 -16.84
CA ASP A 137 4.55 -0.04 -16.31
C ASP A 137 5.51 0.58 -17.36
N PRO A 138 6.53 1.34 -16.93
CA PRO A 138 7.34 2.14 -17.82
C PRO A 138 8.24 1.27 -18.72
N PHE A 139 8.52 0.03 -18.31
CA PHE A 139 9.33 -0.90 -19.09
C PHE A 139 8.55 -1.40 -20.30
N LEU A 140 7.29 -1.82 -20.11
CA LEU A 140 6.42 -2.24 -21.20
C LEU A 140 6.15 -1.10 -22.18
N LEU A 141 5.74 0.06 -21.67
CA LEU A 141 5.48 1.24 -22.49
C LEU A 141 6.74 1.63 -23.28
N GLY A 142 7.89 1.66 -22.62
CA GLY A 142 9.18 1.97 -23.23
C GLY A 142 9.55 1.01 -24.37
N ALA A 143 9.37 -0.29 -24.18
CA ALA A 143 9.73 -1.31 -25.17
C ALA A 143 8.89 -1.17 -26.47
N ILE A 144 7.58 -1.01 -26.33
CA ILE A 144 6.66 -0.85 -27.46
C ILE A 144 6.91 0.49 -28.18
N LYS A 145 7.11 1.57 -27.41
CA LYS A 145 7.40 2.89 -27.96
C LYS A 145 8.73 2.92 -28.70
N ASN A 146 9.79 2.33 -28.14
CA ASN A 146 11.09 2.20 -28.80
C ASN A 146 10.96 1.51 -30.16
N ALA A 147 10.22 0.39 -30.25
CA ALA A 147 10.02 -0.30 -31.52
C ALA A 147 9.33 0.59 -32.56
N CYS A 148 8.30 1.33 -32.15
CA CYS A 148 7.58 2.27 -33.03
C CYS A 148 8.46 3.44 -33.49
N ASP A 149 9.29 4.00 -32.60
CA ASP A 149 10.23 5.08 -32.90
C ASP A 149 11.33 4.61 -33.87
N CYS A 150 11.82 3.37 -33.71
CA CYS A 150 12.81 2.78 -34.60
C CYS A 150 12.27 2.61 -36.03
N ILE A 151 10.98 2.31 -36.19
CA ILE A 151 10.33 2.27 -37.50
C ILE A 151 10.33 3.65 -38.15
N SER A 152 9.99 4.72 -37.41
CA SER A 152 10.03 6.09 -37.93
C SER A 152 11.46 6.48 -38.35
N ARG A 153 12.46 6.06 -37.58
CA ARG A 153 13.89 6.34 -37.82
C ARG A 153 14.52 5.42 -38.88
N ARG A 154 13.85 4.33 -39.27
CA ARG A 154 14.35 3.29 -40.17
C ARG A 154 15.67 2.64 -39.70
N THR A 155 15.93 2.64 -38.41
CA THR A 155 17.12 2.05 -37.82
C THR A 155 16.77 1.58 -36.42
N TYR A 156 17.15 0.34 -36.12
CA TYR A 156 16.94 -0.23 -34.79
C TYR A 156 17.97 0.33 -33.81
N VAL A 157 17.49 0.77 -32.64
CA VAL A 157 18.31 1.12 -31.49
C VAL A 157 17.90 0.20 -30.36
N GLU A 158 18.88 -0.52 -29.82
CA GLU A 158 18.67 -1.46 -28.72
C GLU A 158 17.91 -0.82 -27.55
N PHE A 159 16.86 -1.50 -27.10
CA PHE A 159 16.10 -1.08 -25.93
C PHE A 159 16.76 -1.58 -24.65
N GLY A 160 16.78 -0.73 -23.62
CA GLY A 160 17.15 -1.10 -22.25
C GLY A 160 16.20 -0.44 -21.25
N ILE A 161 15.91 -1.14 -20.15
CA ILE A 161 15.03 -0.63 -19.10
C ILE A 161 15.70 0.49 -18.31
N ASP A 162 14.94 1.55 -18.04
CA ASP A 162 15.36 2.61 -17.10
C ASP A 162 14.73 2.36 -15.73
N SER A 163 15.52 1.81 -14.81
CA SER A 163 15.09 1.51 -13.44
C SER A 163 15.45 2.59 -12.42
N GLN A 164 15.94 3.77 -12.85
CA GLN A 164 16.43 4.81 -11.94
C GLN A 164 15.38 5.32 -10.95
N PHE A 165 14.10 5.31 -11.34
CA PHE A 165 13.00 5.67 -10.44
C PHE A 165 12.84 4.71 -9.24
N ILE A 166 13.41 3.51 -9.31
CA ILE A 166 13.49 2.55 -8.20
C ILE A 166 14.89 2.58 -7.57
N THR A 167 15.93 2.44 -8.38
CA THR A 167 17.32 2.26 -7.90
C THR A 167 17.92 3.55 -7.35
N GLY A 168 17.57 4.71 -7.91
CA GLY A 168 18.00 6.03 -7.43
C GLY A 168 17.62 6.25 -5.96
N PRO A 169 16.32 6.21 -5.58
CA PRO A 169 15.90 6.33 -4.19
C PRO A 169 16.54 5.29 -3.25
N LEU A 170 16.71 4.05 -3.70
CA LEU A 170 17.35 2.99 -2.90
C LEU A 170 18.84 3.26 -2.66
N SER A 171 19.55 3.81 -3.64
CA SER A 171 20.97 4.18 -3.49
C SER A 171 21.16 5.25 -2.41
N ILE A 172 20.22 6.20 -2.32
CA ILE A 172 20.20 7.25 -1.28
C ILE A 172 20.07 6.62 0.10
N ILE A 173 19.18 5.63 0.29
CA ILE A 173 19.04 4.92 1.57
C ILE A 173 20.35 4.25 1.97
N ARG A 174 21.02 3.58 1.03
CA ARG A 174 22.30 2.89 1.28
C ARG A 174 23.45 3.86 1.60
N ALA A 175 23.42 5.06 1.05
CA ALA A 175 24.43 6.09 1.28
C ALA A 175 24.26 6.85 2.62
N ARG A 176 23.17 6.64 3.37
CA ARG A 176 22.94 7.33 4.65
C ARG A 176 23.99 6.93 5.69
N GLU A 177 24.42 7.92 6.47
CA GLU A 177 25.31 7.72 7.63
C GLU A 177 24.56 7.17 8.86
N TYR A 178 23.79 6.09 8.67
CA TYR A 178 23.02 5.44 9.72
C TYR A 178 23.68 4.12 10.15
N PRO A 179 23.41 3.62 11.38
CA PRO A 179 23.84 2.27 11.77
C PRO A 179 23.35 1.23 10.76
N ARG A 180 24.20 0.25 10.40
CA ARG A 180 23.85 -0.79 9.41
C ARG A 180 22.56 -1.52 9.76
N GLU A 181 22.34 -1.80 11.04
CA GLU A 181 21.10 -2.41 11.54
C GLU A 181 19.85 -1.59 11.19
N LEU A 182 19.93 -0.26 11.30
CA LEU A 182 18.82 0.63 10.93
C LEU A 182 18.57 0.60 9.43
N ILE A 183 19.63 0.64 8.60
CA ILE A 183 19.52 0.53 7.14
C ILE A 183 18.86 -0.81 6.76
N ASP A 184 19.28 -1.92 7.37
CA ASP A 184 18.69 -3.24 7.09
C ASP A 184 17.21 -3.30 7.49
N ARG A 185 16.83 -2.65 8.60
CA ARG A 185 15.42 -2.50 8.99
C ARG A 185 14.62 -1.64 8.02
N GLN A 186 15.17 -0.52 7.57
CA GLN A 186 14.56 0.32 6.54
C GLN A 186 14.32 -0.48 5.25
N LEU A 187 15.29 -1.25 4.79
CA LEU A 187 15.13 -2.06 3.57
C LEU A 187 14.06 -3.15 3.71
N LYS A 188 13.96 -3.80 4.88
CA LYS A 188 12.86 -4.76 5.15
C LYS A 188 11.49 -4.09 5.15
N ALA A 189 11.39 -2.89 5.73
CA ALA A 189 10.17 -2.09 5.68
C ALA A 189 9.81 -1.71 4.23
N LEU A 190 10.80 -1.26 3.45
CA LEU A 190 10.63 -0.87 2.05
C LEU A 190 10.30 -2.06 1.15
N GLU A 191 10.76 -3.27 1.46
CA GLU A 191 10.34 -4.48 0.74
C GLU A 191 8.82 -4.69 0.83
N VAL A 192 8.22 -4.48 2.00
CA VAL A 192 6.76 -4.55 2.17
C VAL A 192 6.07 -3.45 1.37
N ARG A 193 6.60 -2.23 1.42
CA ARG A 193 6.05 -1.11 0.66
C ARG A 193 6.11 -1.35 -0.84
N PHE A 194 7.25 -1.82 -1.33
CA PHE A 194 7.50 -2.15 -2.73
C PHE A 194 6.46 -3.16 -3.23
N ARG A 195 6.23 -4.24 -2.47
CA ARG A 195 5.18 -5.22 -2.75
C ARG A 195 3.78 -4.62 -2.79
N SER A 196 3.46 -3.71 -1.88
CA SER A 196 2.15 -3.04 -1.88
C SER A 196 2.00 -2.05 -3.04
N TRP A 197 3.09 -1.39 -3.44
CA TRP A 197 3.10 -0.39 -4.51
C TRP A 197 2.80 -1.01 -5.88
N TYR A 198 3.55 -2.03 -6.32
CA TYR A 198 3.32 -2.63 -7.65
C TYR A 198 2.07 -3.51 -7.73
N ASN A 199 1.49 -3.91 -6.59
CA ASN A 199 0.20 -4.63 -6.55
C ASN A 199 -0.99 -3.67 -6.39
N SER A 200 -0.76 -2.37 -6.25
CA SER A 200 -1.84 -1.40 -6.13
C SER A 200 -2.50 -1.17 -7.49
N PRO A 201 -3.85 -1.19 -7.57
CA PRO A 201 -4.54 -0.76 -8.79
C PRO A 201 -4.35 0.74 -9.07
N GLU A 202 -3.85 1.50 -8.11
CA GLU A 202 -3.57 2.93 -8.19
C GLU A 202 -2.06 3.22 -8.31
N VAL A 203 -1.26 2.24 -8.75
CA VAL A 203 0.18 2.42 -8.92
C VAL A 203 0.48 3.61 -9.82
N ARG A 204 1.37 4.49 -9.37
CA ARG A 204 1.80 5.67 -10.12
C ARG A 204 3.25 5.50 -10.53
N TRP A 205 3.45 4.90 -11.70
CA TRP A 205 4.78 4.64 -12.26
C TRP A 205 5.57 5.91 -12.62
N SER A 206 4.89 7.05 -12.74
CA SER A 206 5.54 8.34 -13.02
C SER A 206 6.25 8.95 -11.81
N GLN A 207 6.09 8.37 -10.62
CA GLN A 207 6.72 8.84 -9.39
C GLN A 207 7.87 7.90 -9.01
N GLU A 208 8.92 8.48 -8.44
CA GLU A 208 9.99 7.72 -7.80
C GLU A 208 9.43 6.84 -6.67
N PHE A 209 10.08 5.71 -6.43
CA PHE A 209 9.73 4.83 -5.34
C PHE A 209 9.91 5.54 -3.99
N ASP A 210 8.82 5.66 -3.24
CA ASP A 210 8.81 6.34 -1.95
C ASP A 210 9.58 5.55 -0.88
N THR A 211 10.73 6.09 -0.48
CA THR A 211 11.62 5.51 0.52
C THR A 211 11.50 6.13 1.93
N GLN A 212 10.48 6.97 2.17
CA GLN A 212 10.27 7.61 3.47
C GLN A 212 9.98 6.60 4.57
N THR A 213 10.81 6.59 5.60
CA THR A 213 10.76 5.63 6.72
C THR A 213 10.72 6.34 8.08
N ASP A 214 10.23 7.58 8.11
CA ASP A 214 10.32 8.48 9.28
C ASP A 214 9.76 7.87 10.58
N PHE A 215 8.65 7.13 10.49
CA PHE A 215 8.07 6.46 11.66
C PHE A 215 8.99 5.37 12.22
N LEU A 216 9.61 4.58 11.33
CA LEU A 216 10.59 3.56 11.71
C LEU A 216 11.83 4.21 12.33
N ASP A 217 12.35 5.26 11.69
CA ASP A 217 13.52 6.00 12.16
C ASP A 217 13.28 6.59 13.56
N THR A 218 12.11 7.18 13.75
CA THR A 218 11.70 7.73 15.05
C THR A 218 11.57 6.60 16.07
N LEU A 219 10.93 5.48 15.71
CA LEU A 219 10.71 4.36 16.64
C LEU A 219 12.03 3.73 17.09
N TYR A 220 12.98 3.62 16.18
CA TYR A 220 14.31 3.14 16.48
C TYR A 220 15.10 4.10 17.39
N ARG A 221 15.00 5.42 17.17
CA ARG A 221 15.83 6.42 17.86
C ARG A 221 15.36 6.83 19.24
N ILE A 222 14.06 7.15 19.39
CA ILE A 222 13.51 7.72 20.63
C ILE A 222 12.63 6.74 21.42
N GLY A 223 12.32 5.59 20.82
CA GLY A 223 11.61 4.50 21.46
C GLY A 223 10.08 4.66 21.59
N PRO A 224 9.38 3.58 22.01
CA PRO A 224 7.92 3.51 22.02
C PRO A 224 7.24 4.55 22.92
N GLU A 225 7.81 4.84 24.09
CA GLU A 225 7.26 5.78 25.06
C GLU A 225 7.15 7.20 24.52
N ALA A 226 8.26 7.70 23.97
CA ALA A 226 8.33 9.06 23.44
C ALA A 226 7.39 9.22 22.23
N ILE A 227 7.31 8.20 21.37
CA ILE A 227 6.38 8.19 20.24
C ILE A 227 4.93 8.18 20.69
N ALA A 228 4.57 7.42 21.73
CA ALA A 228 3.19 7.41 22.22
C ALA A 228 2.76 8.83 22.64
N VAL A 229 3.63 9.56 23.33
CA VAL A 229 3.41 10.94 23.72
C VAL A 229 3.37 11.87 22.50
N GLN A 230 4.28 11.70 21.55
CA GLN A 230 4.35 12.49 20.33
C GLN A 230 3.09 12.34 19.48
N LEU A 231 2.66 11.10 19.17
CA LEU A 231 1.42 10.82 18.45
C LEU A 231 0.22 11.44 19.14
N SER A 232 0.11 11.29 20.47
CA SER A 232 -0.97 11.93 21.24
C SER A 232 -0.95 13.46 21.16
N LYS A 233 0.21 14.09 21.11
CA LYS A 233 0.34 15.55 20.94
C LYS A 233 0.00 16.00 19.52
N GLU A 234 0.42 15.24 18.52
CA GLU A 234 0.15 15.54 17.11
C GLU A 234 -1.32 15.31 16.73
N ASP A 235 -1.95 14.27 17.26
CA ASP A 235 -3.34 13.93 16.96
C ASP A 235 -4.32 14.91 17.64
N LEU A 236 -3.96 15.44 18.81
CA LEU A 236 -4.83 16.29 19.62
C LEU A 236 -5.39 17.54 18.88
N PRO A 237 -4.57 18.37 18.19
CA PRO A 237 -5.07 19.49 17.39
C PRO A 237 -6.10 19.10 16.33
N HIS A 238 -5.96 17.93 15.69
CA HIS A 238 -6.93 17.45 14.71
C HIS A 238 -8.25 17.07 15.39
N PHE A 239 -8.17 16.42 16.55
CA PHE A 239 -9.34 16.05 17.34
C PHE A 239 -10.07 17.27 17.94
N HIS A 240 -9.37 18.33 18.32
CA HIS A 240 -9.98 19.59 18.76
C HIS A 240 -10.79 20.29 17.67
N ARG A 241 -10.48 20.04 16.39
CA ARG A 241 -11.24 20.56 15.24
C ARG A 241 -12.47 19.72 14.91
N LEU A 242 -12.68 18.59 15.59
CA LEU A 242 -13.86 17.75 15.36
C LEU A 242 -15.13 18.43 15.87
N THR A 243 -16.13 18.41 15.01
CA THR A 243 -17.52 18.72 15.32
C THR A 243 -18.37 17.49 15.00
N ILE A 244 -19.62 17.49 15.46
CA ILE A 244 -20.57 16.43 15.10
C ILE A 244 -20.71 16.34 13.58
N ASN A 245 -20.85 17.50 12.90
CA ASN A 245 -20.99 17.60 11.46
C ASN A 245 -19.72 17.19 10.68
N SER A 246 -18.52 17.34 11.24
CA SER A 246 -17.30 16.84 10.59
C SER A 246 -17.22 15.31 10.64
N ILE A 247 -17.74 14.66 11.69
CA ILE A 247 -17.72 13.20 11.80
C ILE A 247 -18.80 12.56 10.93
N THR A 248 -20.01 13.12 10.89
CA THR A 248 -21.14 12.56 10.13
C THR A 248 -21.06 12.88 8.64
N ASN A 249 -20.76 14.13 8.28
CA ASN A 249 -20.87 14.63 6.90
C ASN A 249 -19.54 15.10 6.28
N ASP A 250 -18.42 15.04 7.02
CA ASP A 250 -17.11 15.57 6.59
C ASP A 250 -17.13 17.01 6.06
N SER A 251 -17.98 17.85 6.64
CA SER A 251 -18.21 19.23 6.20
C SER A 251 -16.96 20.13 6.09
N ASN A 252 -15.84 19.75 6.70
CA ASN A 252 -14.60 20.53 6.73
C ASN A 252 -13.34 19.72 6.37
N GLY A 253 -13.49 18.51 5.81
CA GLY A 253 -12.38 17.63 5.41
C GLY A 253 -11.55 17.04 6.56
N VAL A 254 -11.90 17.32 7.83
CA VAL A 254 -11.15 16.82 8.99
C VAL A 254 -11.27 15.30 9.10
N ARG A 255 -12.41 14.72 8.73
CA ARG A 255 -12.59 13.26 8.76
C ARG A 255 -11.74 12.59 7.69
N LEU A 256 -11.68 13.13 6.48
CA LEU A 256 -10.76 12.65 5.44
C LEU A 256 -9.30 12.73 5.89
N ALA A 257 -8.87 13.87 6.45
CA ALA A 257 -7.49 14.04 6.91
C ALA A 257 -7.10 13.04 8.00
N LEU A 258 -8.00 12.80 8.98
CA LEU A 258 -7.79 11.79 10.01
C LEU A 258 -7.83 10.36 9.45
N ASN A 259 -8.58 10.09 8.38
CA ASN A 259 -8.54 8.79 7.71
C ASN A 259 -7.18 8.54 7.07
N THR A 260 -6.71 9.50 6.27
CA THR A 260 -5.43 9.42 5.58
C THR A 260 -4.30 9.19 6.58
N ARG A 261 -4.25 9.98 7.65
CA ARG A 261 -3.24 9.82 8.71
C ARG A 261 -3.32 8.46 9.42
N TRP A 262 -4.52 7.96 9.70
CA TRP A 262 -4.70 6.66 10.36
C TRP A 262 -4.19 5.51 9.46
N ASN A 263 -4.52 5.55 8.17
CA ASN A 263 -4.04 4.55 7.21
C ASN A 263 -2.53 4.62 7.04
N SER A 264 -1.95 5.83 6.91
CA SER A 264 -0.49 6.01 6.84
C SER A 264 0.20 5.41 8.06
N LEU A 265 -0.33 5.64 9.27
CA LEU A 265 0.22 5.06 10.49
C LEU A 265 0.08 3.53 10.54
N ALA A 266 -1.05 2.98 10.09
CA ALA A 266 -1.25 1.54 10.01
C ALA A 266 -0.28 0.87 9.01
N HIS A 267 -0.04 1.50 7.85
CA HIS A 267 0.96 1.03 6.89
C HIS A 267 2.38 1.12 7.45
N ALA A 268 2.75 2.22 8.09
CA ALA A 268 4.05 2.37 8.73
C ALA A 268 4.26 1.32 9.84
N ALA A 269 3.23 1.00 10.63
CA ALA A 269 3.29 -0.06 11.63
C ALA A 269 3.41 -1.46 11.00
N LYS A 270 2.72 -1.74 9.89
CA LYS A 270 2.89 -2.98 9.12
C LYS A 270 4.33 -3.15 8.64
N GLU A 271 4.90 -2.09 8.07
CA GLU A 271 6.29 -2.04 7.60
C GLU A 271 7.30 -2.24 8.74
N CYS A 272 7.12 -1.55 9.87
CA CYS A 272 7.96 -1.72 11.06
C CYS A 272 7.88 -3.14 11.64
N SER A 273 6.70 -3.75 11.65
CA SER A 273 6.49 -5.12 12.10
C SER A 273 7.31 -6.11 11.25
N ALA A 274 7.27 -5.96 9.93
CA ALA A 274 8.09 -6.76 9.01
C ALA A 274 9.60 -6.48 9.13
N ALA A 275 9.97 -5.26 9.52
CA ALA A 275 11.35 -4.91 9.86
C ALA A 275 11.83 -5.49 11.20
N GLY A 276 10.99 -6.23 11.93
CA GLY A 276 11.32 -6.89 13.19
C GLY A 276 11.08 -6.04 14.44
N LEU A 277 10.37 -4.91 14.33
CA LEU A 277 10.06 -4.02 15.46
C LEU A 277 8.73 -4.37 16.17
N TYR A 278 8.33 -5.64 16.14
CA TYR A 278 7.06 -6.08 16.73
C TYR A 278 6.98 -5.82 18.24
N THR A 279 8.09 -6.00 18.96
CA THR A 279 8.16 -5.78 20.42
C THR A 279 7.96 -4.30 20.75
N GLU A 280 8.62 -3.42 20.01
CA GLU A 280 8.54 -1.96 20.12
C GLU A 280 7.13 -1.48 19.80
N LEU A 281 6.51 -2.02 18.73
CA LEU A 281 5.11 -1.72 18.39
C LEU A 281 4.13 -2.20 19.46
N THR A 282 4.39 -3.34 20.09
CA THR A 282 3.57 -3.86 21.20
C THR A 282 3.66 -2.94 22.42
N LEU A 283 4.88 -2.49 22.77
CA LEU A 283 5.08 -1.51 23.85
C LEU A 283 4.40 -0.18 23.53
N LEU A 284 4.53 0.30 22.29
CA LEU A 284 3.86 1.50 21.81
C LEU A 284 2.34 1.40 21.95
N ALA A 285 1.75 0.26 21.53
CA ALA A 285 0.33 0.01 21.67
C ALA A 285 -0.13 0.07 23.14
N TRP A 286 0.61 -0.54 24.07
CA TRP A 286 0.29 -0.45 25.49
C TRP A 286 0.41 0.97 26.04
N LYS A 287 1.40 1.75 25.60
CA LYS A 287 1.56 3.16 26.01
C LYS A 287 0.43 4.02 25.48
N LEU A 288 0.04 3.88 24.21
CA LEU A 288 -1.11 4.56 23.61
C LEU A 288 -2.42 4.19 24.32
N HIS A 289 -2.58 2.92 24.71
CA HIS A 289 -3.73 2.47 25.52
C HIS A 289 -3.79 3.17 26.87
N ARG A 290 -2.65 3.29 27.59
CA ARG A 290 -2.57 4.02 28.87
C ARG A 290 -2.84 5.52 28.70
N LEU A 291 -2.31 6.10 27.64
CA LEU A 291 -2.57 7.49 27.25
C LEU A 291 -3.98 7.70 26.71
N ARG A 292 -4.82 6.66 26.61
CA ARG A 292 -6.18 6.71 26.05
C ARG A 292 -6.23 7.35 24.65
N ASN A 293 -5.17 7.17 23.87
CA ASN A 293 -5.14 7.51 22.46
C ASN A 293 -5.50 6.27 21.65
N PHE A 294 -6.80 5.97 21.62
CA PHE A 294 -7.35 4.83 20.90
C PHE A 294 -7.27 5.01 19.38
N TYR A 295 -7.19 6.25 18.88
CA TYR A 295 -7.05 6.54 17.47
C TYR A 295 -5.74 5.99 16.89
N SER A 296 -4.58 6.41 17.39
CA SER A 296 -3.31 5.86 16.89
C SER A 296 -3.09 4.42 17.36
N LEU A 297 -3.60 4.04 18.55
CA LEU A 297 -3.55 2.65 19.00
C LEU A 297 -4.18 1.69 17.98
N THR A 298 -5.39 1.98 17.49
CA THR A 298 -6.04 1.07 16.55
C THR A 298 -5.32 1.05 15.20
N ALA A 299 -4.65 2.12 14.80
CA ALA A 299 -3.78 2.11 13.61
C ALA A 299 -2.60 1.16 13.79
N ILE A 300 -1.91 1.23 14.94
CA ILE A 300 -0.80 0.31 15.26
C ILE A 300 -1.29 -1.14 15.29
N LEU A 301 -2.42 -1.42 15.96
CA LEU A 301 -3.00 -2.77 16.01
C LEU A 301 -3.38 -3.27 14.61
N GLN A 302 -3.93 -2.41 13.77
CA GLN A 302 -4.25 -2.76 12.39
C GLN A 302 -2.99 -3.07 11.59
N GLY A 303 -1.93 -2.27 11.72
CA GLY A 303 -0.65 -2.52 11.05
C GLY A 303 -0.04 -3.87 11.43
N ILE A 304 -0.03 -4.18 12.74
CA ILE A 304 0.39 -5.49 13.26
C ILE A 304 -0.46 -6.62 12.64
N ARG A 305 -1.78 -6.44 12.58
CA ARG A 305 -2.69 -7.44 11.97
C ARG A 305 -2.41 -7.64 10.48
N LEU A 306 -2.16 -6.56 9.74
CA LEU A 306 -1.83 -6.61 8.32
C LEU A 306 -0.47 -7.26 8.04
N SER A 307 0.41 -7.37 9.04
CA SER A 307 1.65 -8.14 8.93
C SER A 307 1.48 -9.63 9.28
N GLY A 308 0.24 -10.09 9.53
CA GLY A 308 -0.06 -11.46 9.95
C GLY A 308 0.17 -11.76 11.44
N LEU A 309 0.53 -10.75 12.24
CA LEU A 309 0.72 -10.87 13.68
C LEU A 309 -0.51 -10.38 14.44
N ARG A 310 -0.62 -10.69 15.73
CA ARG A 310 -1.77 -10.29 16.54
C ARG A 310 -1.35 -9.95 17.96
N LEU A 311 -1.90 -8.86 18.49
CA LEU A 311 -1.82 -8.52 19.91
C LEU A 311 -3.15 -8.88 20.59
N ALA A 312 -3.32 -10.16 20.88
CA ALA A 312 -4.59 -10.75 21.33
C ALA A 312 -5.25 -10.00 22.51
N ALA A 313 -4.45 -9.48 23.44
CA ALA A 313 -4.93 -8.72 24.60
C ALA A 313 -5.69 -7.43 24.23
N LEU A 314 -5.41 -6.83 23.08
CA LEU A 314 -6.00 -5.57 22.61
C LEU A 314 -6.81 -5.72 21.31
N ASP A 315 -6.86 -6.91 20.73
CA ASP A 315 -7.53 -7.18 19.44
C ASP A 315 -9.02 -6.79 19.42
N TYR A 316 -9.69 -6.85 20.57
CA TYR A 316 -11.09 -6.48 20.71
C TYR A 316 -11.36 -5.00 20.35
N LEU A 317 -10.34 -4.14 20.36
CA LEU A 317 -10.47 -2.71 20.01
C LEU A 317 -10.68 -2.49 18.51
N ILE A 318 -10.23 -3.42 17.68
CA ILE A 318 -10.35 -3.39 16.21
C ILE A 318 -11.18 -4.57 15.67
N ASP A 319 -11.91 -5.25 16.54
CA ASP A 319 -12.88 -6.27 16.14
C ASP A 319 -14.11 -5.58 15.53
N SER A 320 -14.38 -5.83 14.24
CA SER A 320 -15.53 -5.26 13.53
C SER A 320 -16.86 -5.93 13.90
N GLY A 321 -16.83 -7.03 14.66
CA GLY A 321 -18.00 -7.76 15.14
C GLY A 321 -19.04 -6.85 15.80
N GLY A 322 -20.28 -6.94 15.31
CA GLY A 322 -21.39 -6.13 15.79
C GLY A 322 -21.15 -4.62 15.67
N ASN A 323 -20.46 -4.16 14.63
CA ASN A 323 -20.08 -2.76 14.41
C ASN A 323 -19.20 -2.23 15.58
N TYR A 324 -18.11 -2.94 15.85
CA TYR A 324 -17.17 -2.62 16.94
C TYR A 324 -17.84 -2.61 18.31
N MET A 325 -18.78 -3.54 18.53
CA MET A 325 -19.58 -3.59 19.75
C MET A 325 -18.71 -3.61 21.01
N GLN A 326 -17.63 -4.40 21.01
CA GLN A 326 -16.74 -4.54 22.17
C GLN A 326 -15.99 -3.23 22.47
N TYR A 327 -15.49 -2.56 21.44
CA TYR A 327 -14.90 -1.23 21.57
C TYR A 327 -15.93 -0.26 22.15
N ARG A 328 -17.12 -0.14 21.55
CA ARG A 328 -18.17 0.81 21.99
C ARG A 328 -18.59 0.59 23.43
N LYS A 329 -18.78 -0.66 23.86
CA LYS A 329 -19.17 -1.01 25.25
C LYS A 329 -18.15 -0.53 26.29
N LYS A 330 -16.87 -0.54 25.93
CA LYS A 330 -15.77 -0.15 26.83
C LYS A 330 -15.42 1.33 26.77
N MET A 331 -15.98 2.09 25.83
CA MET A 331 -15.74 3.52 25.73
C MET A 331 -16.55 4.28 26.79
N CYS A 332 -15.87 4.74 27.84
CA CYS A 332 -16.43 5.65 28.84
C CYS A 332 -16.27 7.12 28.40
N SER A 333 -17.09 8.02 28.95
CA SER A 333 -17.05 9.48 28.73
C SER A 333 -15.79 10.18 29.27
N SER A 334 -14.82 9.44 29.80
CA SER A 334 -13.55 9.99 30.28
C SER A 334 -12.69 10.46 29.11
N PRO A 335 -11.85 11.50 29.30
CA PRO A 335 -10.99 12.06 28.26
C PRO A 335 -10.22 11.03 27.43
N ALA A 336 -10.31 11.10 26.11
CA ALA A 336 -9.67 10.16 25.19
C ALA A 336 -9.65 10.69 23.74
N LEU A 337 -8.69 10.20 22.94
CA LEU A 337 -8.73 10.32 21.48
C LEU A 337 -9.28 9.01 20.91
N HIS A 338 -10.55 9.01 20.51
CA HIS A 338 -11.25 7.79 20.11
C HIS A 338 -10.93 7.35 18.68
N PHE A 339 -10.94 6.03 18.46
CA PHE A 339 -11.05 5.46 17.12
C PHE A 339 -12.38 5.89 16.48
N LEU A 340 -12.29 6.59 15.35
CA LEU A 340 -13.43 7.28 14.74
C LEU A 340 -14.29 6.40 13.83
N PHE A 341 -13.74 5.32 13.27
CA PHE A 341 -14.47 4.51 12.29
C PHE A 341 -15.83 4.00 12.78
N PRO A 342 -15.97 3.48 14.03
CA PRO A 342 -17.28 3.10 14.54
C PRO A 342 -18.28 4.26 14.47
N PHE A 343 -17.87 5.48 14.75
CA PHE A 343 -18.78 6.63 14.84
C PHE A 343 -19.02 7.33 13.50
N SER A 344 -18.23 7.03 12.46
CA SER A 344 -18.36 7.66 11.14
C SER A 344 -19.63 7.28 10.38
N ARG A 345 -20.16 6.07 10.63
CA ARG A 345 -21.35 5.52 9.94
C ARG A 345 -22.62 5.52 10.81
N THR A 346 -22.56 6.09 12.02
CA THR A 346 -23.70 6.06 12.95
C THR A 346 -24.64 7.24 12.70
N LYS A 347 -25.95 6.98 12.79
CA LYS A 347 -26.98 8.03 12.87
C LYS A 347 -27.18 8.53 14.31
N ASN A 348 -26.57 7.86 15.30
CA ASN A 348 -26.69 8.21 16.72
C ASN A 348 -25.75 9.37 17.07
N THR A 349 -26.29 10.60 17.06
CA THR A 349 -25.53 11.83 17.36
C THR A 349 -25.00 11.85 18.80
N THR A 350 -25.69 11.20 19.74
CA THR A 350 -25.28 11.10 21.15
C THR A 350 -23.91 10.42 21.33
N ASP A 351 -23.60 9.41 20.51
CA ASP A 351 -22.30 8.74 20.58
C ASP A 351 -21.19 9.59 19.97
N VAL A 352 -21.51 10.34 18.91
CA VAL A 352 -20.58 11.29 18.27
C VAL A 352 -20.27 12.46 19.22
N GLU A 353 -21.28 12.96 19.94
CA GLU A 353 -21.12 14.00 20.97
C GLU A 353 -20.18 13.56 22.08
N LYS A 354 -20.28 12.32 22.54
CA LYS A 354 -19.36 11.75 23.54
C LYS A 354 -17.92 11.74 23.01
N VAL A 355 -17.72 11.38 21.74
CA VAL A 355 -16.38 11.37 21.12
C VAL A 355 -15.78 12.78 21.07
N VAL A 356 -16.56 13.78 20.61
CA VAL A 356 -16.12 15.18 20.55
C VAL A 356 -15.83 15.73 21.95
N SER A 357 -16.69 15.40 22.93
CA SER A 357 -16.54 15.86 24.32
C SER A 357 -15.32 15.22 25.00
N ALA A 358 -15.09 13.93 24.79
CA ALA A 358 -13.92 13.22 25.32
C ALA A 358 -12.61 13.77 24.74
N ALA A 359 -12.60 14.15 23.46
CA ALA A 359 -11.45 14.79 22.83
C ALA A 359 -11.15 16.17 23.45
N ARG A 360 -12.17 16.99 23.73
CA ARG A 360 -12.00 18.32 24.37
C ARG A 360 -11.44 18.24 25.78
N GLY A 361 -11.77 17.18 26.52
CA GLY A 361 -11.23 16.93 27.85
C GLY A 361 -9.83 16.31 27.86
N TYR A 362 -9.30 15.94 26.69
CA TYR A 362 -8.04 15.19 26.58
C TYR A 362 -6.84 16.09 26.86
N THR A 363 -5.95 15.61 27.72
CA THR A 363 -4.64 16.23 27.96
C THR A 363 -3.58 15.14 27.93
N VAL A 364 -2.46 15.42 27.26
CA VAL A 364 -1.32 14.51 27.24
C VAL A 364 -0.59 14.65 28.57
N ARG A 365 -1.02 13.87 29.57
CA ARG A 365 -0.31 13.76 30.85
C ARG A 365 0.60 12.53 30.76
N ASP A 366 1.90 12.77 30.80
CA ASP A 366 2.86 11.68 30.95
C ASP A 366 2.66 11.07 32.35
N GLN A 367 2.04 9.90 32.41
CA GLN A 367 1.72 9.22 33.67
C GLN A 367 2.95 8.50 34.23
N ASN A 368 4.07 9.20 34.36
CA ASN A 368 5.20 8.73 35.17
C ASN A 368 4.98 8.98 36.68
N ASN A 369 3.87 9.62 37.08
CA ASN A 369 3.44 9.72 38.48
C ASN A 369 2.41 8.64 38.83
N ILE A 370 2.90 7.48 39.26
CA ILE A 370 2.11 6.32 39.71
C ILE A 370 1.25 6.61 40.95
N LEU A 371 1.44 7.73 41.65
CA LEU A 371 0.78 7.98 42.94
C LEU A 371 -0.51 8.80 42.91
N SER A 372 -0.91 9.43 41.80
CA SER A 372 -2.12 10.28 41.80
C SER A 372 -3.40 9.63 41.27
N LEU A 373 -3.33 8.42 40.70
CA LEU A 373 -4.49 7.76 40.04
C LEU A 373 -5.13 6.64 40.86
N LEU A 374 -4.48 6.19 41.95
CA LEU A 374 -5.06 5.19 42.86
C LEU A 374 -6.18 5.77 43.76
N SER A 375 -6.30 7.10 43.85
CA SER A 375 -7.35 7.76 44.64
C SER A 375 -8.73 7.77 43.96
N THR A 376 -8.80 7.65 42.63
CA THR A 376 -10.04 7.98 41.90
C THR A 376 -10.82 6.79 41.36
N CYS A 377 -10.27 5.57 41.42
CA CYS A 377 -10.92 4.39 40.86
C CYS A 377 -11.23 3.25 41.85
N LEU A 378 -10.79 3.33 43.12
CA LEU A 378 -11.01 2.25 44.10
C LEU A 378 -11.85 2.58 45.33
N GLY A 379 -12.42 3.78 45.43
CA GLY A 379 -13.50 4.03 46.42
C GLY A 379 -13.17 3.70 47.88
N PHE A 380 -11.89 3.63 48.26
CA PHE A 380 -11.51 3.54 49.66
C PHE A 380 -11.41 4.96 50.22
N ARG A 381 -12.38 5.32 51.05
CA ARG A 381 -12.21 6.39 52.04
C ARG A 381 -11.58 5.80 53.30
N PRO A 382 -10.73 6.56 54.01
CA PRO A 382 -10.20 6.15 55.31
C PRO A 382 -11.29 5.86 56.33
#